data_AF-A0A453QWQ3-F1
#
_entry.id   AF-A0A453QWQ3-F1
#
_cell.length_a   1.000
_cell.length_b   1.000
_cell.length_c   1.000
_cell.angle_alpha   90.00
_cell.angle_beta   90.00
_cell.angle_gamma   90.00
#
_symmetry.space_group_name_H-M   'P 1'
#
loop_
_entity.id
_entity.type
_entity.pdbx_description
1 polymer ?
#
loop_
_entity_poly.entity_id
_entity_poly.type
_entity_poly.pdbx_seq_one_letter_code
_entity_poly.pdbx_strand_id
1 'polypeptide(L)' 'MLRDEKIRAVYSEWLLPLRSVVTGIQSELEKDGGDDENQMACLLNPVQLVLHRCIELVEEKMKGL' A
#
# COMPACT_ATOMS: atom_id res chain seq x y z
N MET A 1 -11.41 21.89 -4.31
CA MET A 1 -12.37 21.60 -3.23
C MET A 1 -12.90 20.17 -3.30
N LEU A 2 -13.98 19.83 -4.02
CA LEU A 2 -14.55 18.46 -4.00
C LEU A 2 -13.57 17.35 -4.45
N ARG A 3 -12.66 17.67 -5.38
CA ARG A 3 -11.67 16.72 -5.89
C ARG A 3 -10.56 16.44 -4.87
N ASP A 4 -10.15 17.46 -4.13
CA ASP A 4 -9.07 17.37 -3.13
C ASP A 4 -9.57 16.67 -1.86
N GLU A 5 -10.83 16.89 -1.49
CA GLU A 5 -11.51 16.16 -0.41
C GLU A 5 -11.62 14.66 -0.73
N LYS A 6 -12.01 14.31 -1.96
CA LYS A 6 -12.05 12.90 -2.39
C LYS A 6 -10.66 12.27 -2.40
N ILE A 7 -9.62 12.99 -2.82
CA ILE A 7 -8.24 12.50 -2.79
C ILE A 7 -7.78 12.25 -1.34
N ARG A 8 -8.09 13.18 -0.42
CA ARG A 8 -7.81 13.01 1.02
C ARG A 8 -8.54 11.80 1.60
N ALA A 9 -9.81 11.62 1.27
CA ALA A 9 -10.60 10.46 1.70
C ALA A 9 -10.02 9.14 1.16
N VAL A 10 -9.68 9.06 -0.13
CA VAL A 10 -9.02 7.88 -0.70
C VAL A 10 -7.69 7.58 0.01
N TYR A 11 -6.90 8.62 0.28
CA TYR A 11 -5.63 8.46 1.00
C TYR A 11 -5.84 7.88 2.41
N SER A 12 -6.69 8.53 3.22
CA SER A 12 -6.84 8.17 4.64
C SER A 12 -7.69 6.94 4.88
N GLU A 13 -8.74 6.72 4.08
CA GLU A 13 -9.72 5.65 4.31
C GLU A 13 -9.38 4.37 3.53
N TRP A 14 -8.58 4.45 2.47
CA TRP A 14 -8.26 3.29 1.63
C TRP A 14 -6.78 2.99 1.55
N LEU A 15 -5.95 3.95 1.10
CA LEU A 15 -4.53 3.67 0.84
C LEU A 15 -3.73 3.42 2.11
N LEU A 16 -3.94 4.22 3.17
CA LEU A 16 -3.26 4.00 4.46
C LEU A 16 -3.69 2.69 5.13
N PRO A 17 -4.99 2.34 5.23
CA PRO A 17 -5.41 1.04 5.75
C PRO A 17 -4.90 -0.12 4.92
N LEU A 18 -4.96 -0.02 3.58
CA LEU A 18 -4.45 -1.07 2.69
C LEU A 18 -2.95 -1.28 2.87
N ARG A 19 -2.18 -0.20 3.08
CA ARG A 19 -0.74 -0.31 3.41
C ARG A 19 -0.53 -1.11 4.68
N SER A 20 -1.30 -0.83 5.72
CA SER A 20 -1.22 -1.59 6.98
C SER A 20 -1.55 -3.08 6.78
N VAL A 21 -2.57 -3.40 5.99
CA VAL A 21 -2.94 -4.79 5.68
C VAL A 21 -1.81 -5.50 4.93
N VAL A 22 -1.29 -4.87 3.88
CA VAL A 22 -0.23 -5.46 3.05
C VAL A 22 1.07 -5.66 3.84
N THR A 23 1.43 -4.71 4.70
CA THR A 23 2.57 -4.87 5.62
C THR A 23 2.33 -5.99 6.63
N GLY A 24 1.10 -6.13 7.14
CA GLY A 24 0.73 -7.24 8.02
C GLY A 24 0.89 -8.60 7.33
N ILE A 25 0.37 -8.75 6.11
CA ILE A 25 0.51 -9.99 5.34
C ILE A 25 1.99 -10.31 5.08
N GLN A 26 2.79 -9.32 4.67
CA GLN A 26 4.23 -9.51 4.47
C GLN A 26 4.91 -10.01 5.75
N SER A 27 4.57 -9.42 6.90
CA SER A 27 5.12 -9.86 8.18
C SER A 27 4.73 -11.28 8.57
N GLU A 28 3.53 -11.76 8.20
CA GLU A 28 3.16 -13.15 8.46
C GLU A 28 3.89 -14.11 7.51
N LEU A 29 4.02 -13.76 6.22
CA LEU A 29 4.75 -14.58 5.25
C LEU A 29 6.24 -14.73 5.61
N GLU A 30 6.85 -13.68 6.16
CA GLU A 30 8.25 -13.68 6.60
C GLU A 30 8.51 -14.52 7.87
N LYS A 31 7.49 -14.80 8.69
CA LYS A 31 7.66 -15.58 9.93
C LYS A 31 7.86 -17.07 9.67
N ASP A 32 7.11 -17.63 8.74
CA ASP A 32 7.10 -19.08 8.49
C ASP A 32 8.19 -19.49 7.47
N GLY A 33 8.56 -18.60 6.53
CA GLY A 33 9.79 -18.67 5.73
C GLY A 33 9.94 -19.89 4.82
N GLY A 34 8.89 -20.69 4.62
CA GLY A 34 8.87 -21.82 3.70
C GLY A 34 8.81 -21.40 2.23
N ASP A 35 9.00 -22.36 1.32
CA ASP A 35 9.02 -22.09 -0.12
C ASP A 35 7.71 -21.49 -0.64
N ASP A 36 6.57 -21.95 -0.10
CA ASP A 36 5.24 -21.44 -0.45
C ASP A 36 5.04 -20.00 0.05
N GLU A 37 5.47 -19.69 1.27
CA GLU A 37 5.41 -18.34 1.84
C GLU A 37 6.36 -17.38 1.10
N ASN A 38 7.54 -17.84 0.73
CA ASN A 38 8.48 -17.08 -0.09
C ASN A 38 7.91 -16.79 -1.49
N GLN A 39 7.20 -17.74 -2.09
CA GLN A 39 6.51 -17.54 -3.36
C GLN A 39 5.38 -16.51 -3.22
N MET A 40 4.58 -16.61 -2.15
CA MET A 40 3.52 -15.64 -1.85
C MET A 40 4.08 -14.24 -1.60
N ALA A 41 5.21 -14.11 -0.89
CA ALA A 41 5.88 -12.83 -0.68
C ALA A 41 6.36 -12.22 -2.01
N CYS A 42 6.90 -13.03 -2.92
CA CYS A 42 7.27 -12.59 -4.27
C CYS A 42 6.07 -12.03 -5.05
N LEU A 43 4.88 -12.63 -4.89
CA LEU A 43 3.65 -12.15 -5.53
C LEU A 43 3.08 -10.88 -4.87
N LEU A 44 3.35 -10.69 -3.57
CA LEU A 44 2.91 -9.51 -2.82
C LEU A 44 3.76 -8.27 -3.13
N ASN A 45 5.05 -8.44 -3.44
CA ASN A 45 5.99 -7.35 -3.75
C ASN A 45 5.50 -6.37 -4.84
N PRO A 46 4.99 -6.82 -6.02
CA PRO A 46 4.40 -5.92 -7.00
C PRO A 46 3.23 -5.09 -6.46
N VAL A 47 2.39 -5.69 -5.60
CA VAL A 47 1.24 -5.01 -4.99
C VAL A 47 1.72 -3.92 -4.03
N GLN A 48 2.73 -4.23 -3.19
CA GLN A 48 3.38 -3.24 -2.33
C GLN A 48 3.95 -2.07 -3.13
N LEU A 49 4.65 -2.35 -4.22
CA LEU A 49 5.26 -1.33 -5.07
C LEU A 49 4.21 -0.39 -5.66
N VAL A 50 3.15 -0.94 -6.26
CA VAL A 50 2.07 -0.14 -6.85
C VAL A 50 1.35 0.68 -5.77
N LEU A 51 1.07 0.09 -4.62
CA LEU A 51 0.43 0.78 -3.49
C LEU A 51 1.28 1.94 -2.99
N HIS A 52 2.60 1.74 -2.84
CA HIS A 52 3.53 2.79 -2.46
C HIS A 52 3.50 3.93 -3.48
N ARG A 53 3.54 3.61 -4.78
CA ARG A 53 3.47 4.62 -5.83
C ARG A 53 2.14 5.40 -5.83
N CYS A 54 1.02 4.73 -5.56
CA CYS A 54 -0.28 5.39 -5.42
C CYS A 54 -0.28 6.38 -4.25
N ILE A 55 0.32 6.00 -3.12
CA ILE A 55 0.47 6.86 -1.94
C ILE A 55 1.31 8.09 -2.27
N GLU A 56 2.49 7.90 -2.88
CA GLU A 56 3.37 9.01 -3.29
C GLU A 56 2.65 10.01 -4.19
N LEU A 57 1.96 9.53 -5.23
CA LEU A 57 1.22 10.39 -6.17
C LEU A 57 0.13 11.21 -5.47
N VAL A 58 -0.56 10.62 -4.50
CA VAL A 58 -1.57 11.34 -3.71
C VAL A 58 -0.91 12.37 -2.78
N GLU A 59 0.19 12.03 -2.14
CA GLU A 59 0.94 12.98 -1.30
C GLU A 59 1.52 14.16 -2.09
N GLU A 60 2.11 13.90 -3.26
CA GLU A 60 2.58 14.92 -4.21
C GLU A 60 1.43 15.86 -4.58
N LYS A 61 0.27 15.28 -4.96
CA LYS A 61 -0.92 16.05 -5.32
C LYS A 61 -1.45 16.89 -4.17
N MET A 62 -1.41 16.39 -2.93
CA MET A 62 -1.85 17.13 -1.73
C MET A 62 -0.86 18.23 -1.32
N LYS A 63 0.45 18.05 -1.58
CA LYS A 63 1.50 19.05 -1.33
C LYS A 63 1.46 20.19 -2.37
N GLY A 64 0.67 20.06 -3.43
CA GLY A 64 0.58 21.04 -4.51
C GLY A 64 1.82 21.06 -5.42
N LEU A 65 2.58 19.96 -5.43
CA LEU A 65 3.70 19.72 -6.35
C LEU A 65 3.21 19.11 -7.66
#